data_AF-A0A4R3GID5-F1
#
_entry.id   AF-A0A4R3GID5-F1
#
_cell.length_a   1.000
_cell.length_b   1.000
_cell.length_c   1.000
_cell.angle_alpha   90.00
_cell.angle_beta   90.00
_cell.angle_gamma   90.00
#
_symmetry.space_group_name_H-M   'P 1'
#
loop_
_entity.id
_entity.type
_entity.pdbx_description
1 polymer ?
#
loop_
_entity_poly.entity_id
_entity_poly.type
_entity_poly.pdbx_seq_one_letter_code
_entity_poly.pdbx_strand_id
1 'polypeptide(L)'
;MREVARVLKAGGTFAFSTFNRNWHGFGEKRARSSVVWSNHPVKLSFRLLKHAMGLVRERRLAPLEQRDGEHAILLHRAHDFGIMVYATTPGQLRSQLSENGFNGEPLLFSVDGRPLGGETLLDEEYFHVVARKLSFS
;
A
#
# COMPACT_ATOMS: atom_id res chain seq x y z
N MET A 1 -4.62 0.98 13.91
CA MET A 1 -3.91 2.15 14.48
C MET A 1 -3.98 2.23 16.01
N ARG A 2 -5.04 1.70 16.65
CA ARG A 2 -5.19 1.61 18.12
C ARG A 2 -3.94 1.17 18.88
N GLU A 3 -3.25 0.15 18.39
CA GLU A 3 -2.07 -0.39 19.10
C GLU A 3 -0.90 0.61 19.13
N VAL A 4 -0.67 1.32 18.03
CA VAL A 4 0.31 2.41 17.98
C VAL A 4 -0.08 3.52 18.95
N ALA A 5 -1.37 3.90 18.94
CA ALA A 5 -1.88 4.90 19.89
C ALA A 5 -1.69 4.45 21.34
N ARG A 6 -1.86 3.16 21.66
CA ARG A 6 -1.70 2.61 23.02
C ARG A 6 -0.27 2.77 23.54
N VAL A 7 0.74 2.50 22.70
CA VAL A 7 2.16 2.51 23.11
C VAL A 7 2.83 3.88 23.01
N LEU A 8 2.29 4.78 22.19
CA LEU A 8 2.86 6.11 21.99
C LEU A 8 2.54 7.02 23.20
N LYS A 9 3.53 7.75 23.70
CA LYS A 9 3.29 8.77 24.74
C LYS A 9 2.37 9.90 24.21
N ALA A 10 1.69 10.59 25.11
CA ALA A 10 0.92 11.79 24.77
C ALA A 10 1.80 12.80 24.04
N GLY A 11 1.26 13.43 22.98
CA GLY A 11 2.01 14.34 22.12
C GLY A 11 3.09 13.69 21.24
N GLY A 12 3.25 12.36 21.26
CA GLY A 12 4.20 11.64 20.42
C GLY A 12 3.80 11.59 18.95
N THR A 13 4.77 11.27 18.09
CA THR A 13 4.63 11.25 16.63
C THR A 13 4.57 9.82 16.09
N PHE A 14 3.65 9.57 15.17
CA PHE A 14 3.58 8.35 14.38
C PHE A 14 3.86 8.67 12.91
N ALA A 15 4.93 8.10 12.36
CA ALA A 15 5.34 8.28 10.97
C ALA A 15 5.35 6.93 10.25
N PHE A 16 4.74 6.87 9.06
CA PHE A 16 4.67 5.66 8.25
C PHE A 16 4.43 6.01 6.77
N SER A 17 4.66 5.05 5.88
CA SER A 17 4.21 5.12 4.48
C SER A 17 3.00 4.24 4.27
N THR A 18 2.17 4.59 3.30
CA THR A 18 1.03 3.78 2.87
C THR A 18 0.84 3.85 1.37
N PHE A 19 0.19 2.85 0.80
CA PHE A 19 -0.17 2.85 -0.62
C PHE A 19 -1.25 3.89 -0.92
N ASN A 20 -1.07 4.58 -2.04
CA ASN A 20 -2.01 5.54 -2.58
C ASN A 20 -3.11 4.83 -3.36
N ARG A 21 -4.36 4.89 -2.87
CA ARG A 21 -5.51 4.31 -3.58
C ARG A 21 -5.70 4.91 -4.97
N ASN A 22 -5.36 6.18 -5.13
CA ASN A 22 -5.59 6.95 -6.35
C ASN A 22 -4.45 6.78 -7.36
N TRP A 23 -3.43 5.97 -7.07
CA TRP A 23 -2.33 5.71 -7.99
C TRP A 23 -2.82 5.02 -9.27
N HIS A 24 -2.44 5.57 -10.43
CA HIS A 24 -2.85 5.05 -11.73
C HIS A 24 -2.37 3.62 -11.99
N GLY A 25 -1.24 3.21 -11.42
CA GLY A 25 -0.69 1.86 -11.59
C GLY A 25 -1.56 0.72 -11.05
N PHE A 26 -2.57 1.01 -10.21
CA PHE A 26 -3.54 0.01 -9.77
C PHE A 26 -4.71 -0.20 -10.75
N GLY A 27 -5.02 0.82 -11.56
CA GLY A 27 -6.09 0.79 -12.57
C GLY A 27 -5.61 0.30 -13.93
N GLU A 28 -4.36 0.58 -14.29
CA GLU A 28 -3.83 0.24 -15.61
C GLU A 28 -3.30 -1.20 -15.66
N LYS A 29 -3.76 -1.94 -16.68
CA LYS A 29 -3.39 -3.29 -17.10
C LYS A 29 -2.23 -3.88 -16.28
N ARG A 30 -2.59 -4.52 -15.14
CA ARG A 30 -1.67 -5.21 -14.22
C ARG A 30 -0.55 -5.85 -15.03
N ALA A 31 0.69 -5.36 -14.88
CA ALA A 31 1.85 -5.89 -15.59
C ALA A 31 1.80 -7.42 -15.53
N ARG A 32 1.52 -8.04 -16.69
CA ARG A 32 1.43 -9.50 -16.76
C ARG A 32 2.85 -9.99 -16.55
N SER A 33 3.03 -10.86 -15.56
CA SER A 33 4.26 -11.64 -15.44
C SER A 33 4.52 -12.26 -16.81
N SER A 34 5.62 -11.86 -17.45
CA SER A 34 6.02 -12.41 -18.74
C SER A 34 7.14 -13.41 -18.48
N VAL A 35 7.04 -14.58 -19.12
CA VAL A 35 8.11 -15.56 -19.05
C VAL A 35 9.31 -15.01 -19.81
N VAL A 36 10.42 -14.78 -19.09
CA VAL A 36 11.69 -14.42 -19.73
C VAL A 36 12.27 -15.69 -20.38
N TRP A 37 12.15 -15.77 -21.69
CA TRP A 37 12.68 -16.88 -22.48
C TRP A 37 14.21 -17.01 -22.31
N SER A 38 14.70 -18.25 -22.35
CA SER A 38 16.12 -18.56 -22.25
C SER A 38 16.42 -19.81 -23.05
N ASN A 39 17.53 -19.81 -23.79
CA ASN A 39 18.02 -20.98 -24.53
C ASN A 39 18.60 -22.06 -23.61
N HIS A 40 18.71 -21.79 -22.30
CA HIS A 40 19.18 -22.75 -21.31
C HIS A 40 17.98 -23.54 -20.74
N PRO A 41 17.81 -24.83 -21.07
CA PRO A 41 16.57 -25.57 -20.81
C PRO A 41 16.23 -25.65 -19.31
N VAL A 42 17.20 -25.92 -18.44
CA VAL A 42 17.00 -25.96 -16.98
C VAL A 42 16.52 -24.61 -16.42
N LYS A 43 17.12 -23.50 -16.89
CA LYS A 43 16.78 -22.15 -16.46
C LYS A 43 15.38 -21.76 -16.93
N LEU A 44 15.00 -22.20 -18.13
CA LEU A 44 13.66 -22.02 -18.67
C LEU A 44 12.62 -22.83 -17.87
N SER A 45 12.88 -24.11 -17.59
CA SER A 45 11.98 -24.95 -16.78
C SER A 45 11.76 -24.37 -15.38
N PHE A 46 12.82 -23.88 -14.73
CA PHE A 46 12.71 -23.22 -13.43
C PHE A 46 11.88 -21.93 -13.48
N ARG A 47 12.08 -21.11 -14.52
CA ARG A 47 11.29 -19.88 -14.73
C ARG A 47 9.81 -20.19 -15.00
N LEU A 48 9.51 -21.23 -15.77
CA LEU A 48 8.15 -21.69 -16.03
C LEU A 48 7.48 -22.19 -14.75
N LEU A 49 8.18 -22.97 -13.93
CA LEU A 49 7.65 -23.44 -12.64
C LEU A 49 7.33 -22.28 -11.71
N LYS A 50 8.25 -21.30 -11.56
CA LYS A 50 8.00 -20.09 -10.78
C LYS A 50 6.80 -19.31 -11.28
N HIS A 51 6.69 -19.14 -12.60
CA HIS A 51 5.56 -18.46 -13.22
C HIS A 51 4.24 -19.17 -12.93
N ALA A 52 4.19 -20.51 -13.06
CA ALA A 52 3.01 -21.30 -12.74
C ALA A 52 2.61 -21.18 -11.25
N MET A 53 3.57 -21.22 -10.33
CA MET A 53 3.32 -21.00 -8.90
C MET A 53 2.74 -19.60 -8.64
N GLY A 54 3.27 -18.57 -9.32
CA GLY A 54 2.74 -17.21 -9.26
C GLY A 54 1.29 -17.11 -9.71
N LEU A 55 0.93 -17.77 -10.82
CA LEU A 55 -0.44 -17.81 -11.34
C LEU A 55 -1.42 -18.52 -10.40
N VAL A 56 -1.01 -19.63 -9.77
CA VAL A 56 -1.87 -20.35 -8.80
C VAL A 56 -2.13 -19.46 -7.58
N ARG A 57 -1.10 -18.80 -7.05
CA ARG A 57 -1.22 -17.87 -5.94
C ARG A 57 -2.12 -16.69 -6.28
N GLU A 58 -1.96 -16.13 -7.47
CA GLU A 58 -2.84 -15.06 -7.95
C GLU A 58 -4.30 -15.50 -7.97
N ARG A 59 -4.61 -16.65 -8.57
CA ARG A 59 -5.99 -17.15 -8.60
C ARG A 59 -6.57 -17.37 -7.22
N ARG A 60 -5.74 -17.79 -6.25
CA ARG A 60 -6.15 -18.00 -4.86
C ARG A 60 -6.42 -16.69 -4.12
N LEU A 61 -5.64 -15.64 -4.39
CA LEU A 61 -5.71 -14.37 -3.66
C LEU A 61 -6.57 -13.31 -4.34
N ALA A 62 -6.80 -13.40 -5.65
CA ALA A 62 -7.64 -12.47 -6.40
C ALA A 62 -9.06 -12.29 -5.83
N PRO A 63 -9.74 -13.33 -5.30
CA PRO A 63 -11.05 -13.15 -4.66
C PRO A 63 -11.02 -12.31 -3.38
N LEU A 64 -9.85 -12.09 -2.77
CA LEU A 64 -9.68 -11.28 -1.56
C LEU A 64 -9.46 -9.79 -1.88
N GLU A 65 -9.36 -9.42 -3.17
CA GLU A 65 -9.25 -8.02 -3.54
C GLU A 65 -10.55 -7.27 -3.27
N GLN A 66 -10.41 -6.08 -2.70
CA GLN A 66 -11.50 -5.13 -2.51
C GLN A 66 -11.06 -3.83 -3.15
N ARG A 67 -11.86 -3.29 -4.08
CA ARG A 67 -11.47 -2.13 -4.89
C ARG A 67 -12.41 -0.93 -4.72
N ASP A 68 -13.55 -1.14 -4.07
CA ASP A 68 -14.62 -0.16 -4.02
C ASP A 68 -14.52 0.70 -2.75
N GLY A 69 -14.79 2.00 -2.90
CA GLY A 69 -14.81 2.97 -1.80
C GLY A 69 -13.47 3.64 -1.53
N GLU A 70 -13.33 4.15 -0.30
CA GLU A 70 -12.22 5.02 0.13
C GLU A 70 -10.93 4.27 0.51
N HIS A 71 -10.93 2.94 0.41
CA HIS A 71 -9.75 2.10 0.53
C HIS A 71 -9.81 0.94 -0.46
N ALA A 72 -8.67 0.31 -0.72
CA ALA A 72 -8.61 -0.92 -1.47
C ALA A 72 -7.65 -1.91 -0.83
N ILE A 73 -8.01 -3.18 -0.90
CA ILE A 73 -7.13 -4.31 -0.60
C ILE A 73 -6.73 -4.90 -1.95
N LEU A 74 -5.45 -4.79 -2.30
CA LEU A 74 -4.96 -5.11 -3.63
C LEU A 74 -3.91 -6.19 -3.55
N LEU A 75 -3.94 -7.12 -4.50
CA LEU A 75 -2.87 -8.09 -4.65
C LEU A 75 -1.67 -7.40 -5.33
N HIS A 76 -0.65 -7.09 -4.55
CA HIS A 76 0.63 -6.63 -5.06
C HIS A 76 1.43 -7.83 -5.58
N ARG A 77 1.69 -7.82 -6.89
CA ARG A 77 2.36 -8.92 -7.61
C ARG A 77 3.88 -8.92 -7.46
N ALA A 78 4.47 -7.97 -6.74
CA ALA A 78 5.91 -7.94 -6.59
C ALA A 78 6.44 -9.21 -5.90
N HIS A 79 7.58 -9.69 -6.41
CA HIS A 79 8.41 -10.74 -5.83
C HIS A 79 7.84 -12.17 -5.75
N ASP A 80 6.93 -12.60 -6.64
CA ASP A 80 6.37 -13.98 -6.67
C ASP A 80 5.58 -14.41 -5.41
N PHE A 81 5.50 -13.57 -4.36
CA PHE A 81 4.91 -13.94 -3.06
C PHE A 81 3.42 -13.68 -2.95
N GLY A 82 2.85 -12.79 -3.77
CA GLY A 82 1.43 -12.45 -3.72
C GLY A 82 1.05 -11.85 -2.37
N ILE A 83 1.30 -10.55 -2.20
CA ILE A 83 1.04 -9.84 -0.94
C ILE A 83 -0.22 -9.02 -1.09
N MET A 84 -1.13 -9.12 -0.11
CA MET A 84 -2.27 -8.20 -0.05
C MET A 84 -1.82 -6.89 0.58
N VAL A 85 -2.02 -5.78 -0.11
CA VAL A 85 -1.65 -4.45 0.35
C VAL A 85 -2.90 -3.63 0.60
N TYR A 86 -2.87 -2.78 1.62
CA TYR A 86 -3.92 -1.84 1.93
C TYR A 86 -3.54 -0.47 1.35
N ALA A 87 -4.37 0.02 0.42
CA ALA A 87 -4.26 1.34 -0.17
C ALA A 87 -5.42 2.22 0.31
N THR A 88 -5.15 3.49 0.58
CA THR A 88 -6.14 4.41 1.18
C THR A 88 -6.17 5.75 0.47
N THR A 89 -7.28 6.47 0.61
CA THR A 89 -7.37 7.90 0.29
C THR A 89 -6.91 8.74 1.49
N PRO A 90 -6.50 10.00 1.30
CA PRO A 90 -6.27 10.96 2.39
C PRO A 90 -7.48 11.11 3.31
N GLY A 91 -8.70 11.14 2.75
CA GLY A 91 -9.94 11.25 3.53
C GLY A 91 -10.12 10.08 4.51
N GLN A 92 -10.03 8.85 4.02
CA GLN A 92 -10.14 7.66 4.88
C GLN A 92 -9.02 7.56 5.91
N LEU A 93 -7.80 7.92 5.52
CA LEU A 93 -6.65 7.95 6.42
C LEU A 93 -6.91 8.89 7.60
N ARG A 94 -7.42 10.10 7.33
CA ARG A 94 -7.77 11.07 8.39
C ARG A 94 -8.81 10.50 9.35
N SER A 95 -9.88 9.90 8.82
CA SER A 95 -10.92 9.26 9.63
C SER A 95 -10.35 8.15 10.52
N GLN A 96 -9.48 7.29 9.98
CA GLN A 96 -8.85 6.22 10.76
C GLN A 96 -7.91 6.75 11.84
N LEU A 97 -7.17 7.83 11.57
CA LEU A 97 -6.31 8.47 12.54
C LEU A 97 -7.12 9.10 13.69
N SER A 98 -8.17 9.84 13.36
CA SER A 98 -9.00 10.54 14.35
C SER A 98 -9.75 9.55 15.26
N GLU A 99 -10.33 8.49 14.71
CA GLU A 99 -10.98 7.41 15.46
C GLU A 99 -10.04 6.70 16.45
N ASN A 100 -8.72 6.82 16.25
CA ASN A 100 -7.70 6.16 17.07
C ASN A 100 -6.92 7.14 17.96
N GLY A 101 -7.39 8.38 18.15
CA GLY A 101 -6.81 9.34 19.09
C GLY A 101 -5.61 10.13 18.56
N PHE A 102 -5.42 10.14 17.24
CA PHE A 102 -4.53 11.07 16.55
C PHE A 102 -5.37 12.26 16.08
N ASN A 103 -5.37 13.33 16.87
CA ASN A 103 -6.19 14.52 16.59
C ASN A 103 -5.34 15.60 15.91
N GLY A 104 -5.94 16.26 14.91
CA GLY A 104 -5.29 17.26 14.06
C GLY A 104 -5.17 16.79 12.61
N GLU A 105 -4.75 17.70 11.73
CA GLU A 105 -4.49 17.37 10.33
C GLU A 105 -3.12 16.67 10.21
N PRO A 106 -3.06 15.42 9.70
CA PRO A 106 -1.79 14.75 9.49
C PRO A 106 -0.99 15.45 8.39
N LEU A 107 0.32 15.50 8.54
CA LEU A 107 1.20 15.97 7.48
C LEU A 107 1.40 14.84 6.47
N LEU A 108 1.19 15.15 5.20
CA LEU A 108 1.39 14.23 4.09
C LEU A 108 2.63 14.64 3.30
N PHE A 109 3.44 13.68 2.88
CA PHE A 109 4.62 13.94 2.06
C PHE A 109 4.68 12.98 0.87
N SER A 110 5.19 13.50 -0.24
CA SER A 110 5.52 12.76 -1.45
C SER A 110 6.69 11.81 -1.18
N VAL A 111 6.95 10.87 -2.08
CA VAL A 111 8.08 9.92 -1.96
C VAL A 111 9.44 10.64 -1.80
N ASP A 112 9.57 11.83 -2.36
CA ASP A 112 10.78 12.67 -2.24
C ASP A 112 10.82 13.53 -0.96
N GLY A 113 9.81 13.40 -0.09
CA GLY A 113 9.68 14.20 1.13
C GLY A 113 9.10 15.61 0.92
N ARG A 114 8.52 15.90 -0.25
CA ARG A 114 7.85 17.19 -0.49
C ARG A 114 6.48 17.20 0.20
N PRO A 115 6.08 18.29 0.90
CA PRO A 115 4.77 18.34 1.54
C PRO A 115 3.65 18.27 0.51
N LEU A 116 2.64 17.46 0.80
CA LEU A 116 1.44 17.29 0.01
C LEU A 116 0.32 18.12 0.65
N GLY A 117 -0.38 18.94 -0.14
CA GLY A 117 -1.42 19.88 0.31
C GLY A 117 -2.74 19.22 0.73
N GLY A 118 -2.68 18.06 1.39
CA GLY A 118 -3.85 17.28 1.82
C GLY A 118 -4.38 16.31 0.77
N GLU A 119 -3.80 16.26 -0.42
CA GLU A 119 -4.14 15.35 -1.52
C GLU A 119 -2.89 14.58 -1.99
N THR A 120 -3.10 13.40 -2.58
CA THR A 120 -2.02 12.55 -3.10
C THR A 120 -1.80 12.74 -4.60
N LEU A 121 -0.57 12.53 -5.08
CA LEU A 121 -0.23 12.57 -6.50
C LEU A 121 -0.59 11.24 -7.18
N LEU A 122 -1.25 11.30 -8.35
CA LEU A 122 -1.74 10.11 -9.05
C LEU A 122 -0.63 9.24 -9.64
N ASP A 123 0.57 9.79 -9.78
CA ASP A 123 1.75 9.09 -10.31
C ASP A 123 2.60 8.43 -9.21
N GLU A 124 2.30 8.68 -7.94
CA GLU A 124 3.03 8.13 -6.80
C GLU A 124 2.28 6.95 -6.18
N GLU A 125 2.94 5.77 -6.15
CA GLU A 125 2.39 4.52 -5.58
C GLU A 125 2.22 4.61 -4.06
N TYR A 126 3.03 5.43 -3.40
CA TYR A 126 3.05 5.61 -1.95
C TYR A 126 3.10 7.08 -1.59
N PHE A 127 2.70 7.38 -0.37
CA PHE A 127 2.95 8.65 0.29
C PHE A 127 3.29 8.41 1.76
N HIS A 128 3.93 9.39 2.39
CA HIS A 128 4.31 9.36 3.79
C HIS A 128 3.34 10.18 4.63
N VAL A 129 3.11 9.71 5.85
CA VAL A 129 2.17 10.29 6.80
C VAL A 129 2.92 10.57 8.09
N VAL A 130 2.70 11.74 8.67
CA VAL A 130 3.14 12.09 10.02
C VAL A 130 1.94 12.59 10.82
N ALA A 131 1.55 11.82 11.82
CA ALA A 131 0.41 12.10 12.69
C ALA A 131 0.88 12.28 14.14
N ARG A 132 0.17 13.11 14.91
CA ARG A 132 0.49 13.37 16.31
C ARG A 132 -0.60 12.81 17.22
N LYS A 133 -0.21 12.08 18.26
CA LYS A 133 -1.14 11.63 19.30
C LYS A 133 -1.53 12.82 20.16
N LEU A 134 -2.80 12.86 20.57
CA LEU A 134 -3.30 13.94 21.42
C LEU A 134 -2.45 14.10 22.69
N SER A 135 -2.20 15.37 23.05
CA SER A 135 -1.63 15.75 24.34
C SER A 135 -2.75 16.35 25.16
N PHE A 136 -3.02 15.80 26.34
CA PHE A 136 -3.82 16.51 27.34
C PHE A 136 -2.86 17.50 28.00
N SER A 137 -3.18 18.78 27.87
CA SER A 137 -2.44 19.85 28.57
C SER A 137 -2.98 20.06 29.97
#